data_AF-A0AA88IY64-F1
#
_entry.id   AF-A0AA88IY64-F1
#
_cell.length_a   1.000
_cell.length_b   1.000
_cell.length_c   1.000
_cell.angle_alpha   90.00
_cell.angle_beta   90.00
_cell.angle_gamma   90.00
#
_symmetry.space_group_name_H-M   'P 1'
#
loop_
_entity.id
_entity.type
_entity.pdbx_description
1 polymer ?
#
loop_
_entity_poly.entity_id
_entity_poly.type
_entity_poly.pdbx_seq_one_letter_code
_entity_poly.pdbx_strand_id
1 'polypeptide(L)'
;MKAVHVVLLLVALTKESTLDLVRKNFFVSLDMTWSDAQEYCRMHYEDLSTINTAWDLLKFGRDVRDYLYVEGWVGLSKGSRDPVYTVWSDGSILGLPVWKFGYPSNLMSLHCVSVYNMELIDHNCKKLMPFFCYLWVPPMVLVEMMLTWEEALQYCRTSYTDLISVTTDEDLKSSKSTSMSSKTSRVWTGLRFMDDSWFWVNQDPLGNLTSLPLCPVNPYRCGALKAGQDVWENRDCNEKMNFLCIY
;
A
#
# COMPACT_ATOMS: atom_id res chain seq x y z
N MET A 1 -40.58 -12.73 48.42
CA MET A 1 -40.46 -12.09 47.09
C MET A 1 -39.46 -10.93 47.18
N LYS A 2 -38.24 -11.09 46.65
CA LYS A 2 -37.51 -10.06 45.90
C LYS A 2 -36.50 -10.80 45.03
N ALA A 3 -36.77 -10.85 43.72
CA ALA A 3 -35.92 -11.48 42.73
C ALA A 3 -34.68 -10.61 42.51
N VAL A 4 -33.49 -11.21 42.58
CA VAL A 4 -32.24 -10.54 42.18
C VAL A 4 -32.07 -10.81 40.69
N HIS A 5 -32.28 -9.78 39.87
CA HIS A 5 -32.02 -9.83 38.44
C HIS A 5 -30.51 -9.70 38.22
N VAL A 6 -29.88 -10.81 37.85
CA VAL A 6 -28.50 -10.80 37.34
C VAL A 6 -28.60 -10.44 35.87
N VAL A 7 -28.31 -9.18 35.54
CA VAL A 7 -28.13 -8.74 34.15
C VAL A 7 -26.69 -9.11 33.77
N LEU A 8 -26.53 -10.26 33.12
CA LEU A 8 -25.30 -10.63 32.42
C LEU A 8 -25.21 -9.78 31.15
N LEU A 9 -24.48 -8.66 31.23
CA LEU A 9 -24.01 -7.94 30.06
C LEU A 9 -22.86 -8.74 29.42
N LEU A 10 -23.21 -9.64 28.51
CA LEU A 10 -22.25 -10.18 27.55
C LEU A 10 -21.94 -9.08 26.55
N VAL A 11 -20.94 -8.26 26.86
CA VAL A 11 -20.27 -7.45 25.83
C VAL A 11 -19.54 -8.45 24.95
N ALA A 12 -20.16 -8.80 23.83
CA ALA A 12 -19.45 -9.43 22.73
C ALA A 12 -18.34 -8.45 22.33
N LEU A 13 -17.11 -8.76 22.72
CA LEU A 13 -15.92 -8.21 22.08
C LEU A 13 -15.93 -8.79 20.67
N THR A 14 -16.67 -8.15 19.76
CA THR A 14 -16.31 -8.24 18.35
C THR A 14 -14.89 -7.69 18.30
N LYS A 15 -13.90 -8.57 18.20
CA LYS A 15 -12.69 -8.21 17.49
C LYS A 15 -13.17 -7.83 16.10
N GLU A 16 -13.52 -6.56 15.92
CA GLU A 16 -13.32 -5.93 14.63
C GLU A 16 -11.83 -6.13 14.38
N SER A 17 -11.49 -7.13 13.55
CA SER A 17 -10.21 -7.16 12.90
C SER A 17 -10.20 -5.93 12.00
N THR A 18 -9.87 -4.77 12.58
CA THR A 18 -9.45 -3.64 11.79
C THR A 18 -8.26 -4.15 11.01
N LEU A 19 -8.44 -4.33 9.70
CA LEU A 19 -7.34 -4.64 8.82
C LEU A 19 -6.30 -3.52 9.03
N ASP A 20 -5.16 -3.85 9.63
CA ASP A 20 -4.12 -2.88 9.96
C ASP A 20 -3.49 -2.38 8.66
N LEU A 21 -4.09 -1.36 8.04
CA LEU A 21 -3.59 -0.78 6.82
C LEU A 21 -2.21 -0.17 7.06
N VAL A 22 -1.32 -0.38 6.09
CA VAL A 22 0.03 0.17 6.10
C VAL A 22 0.15 1.25 5.04
N ARG A 23 0.91 2.29 5.36
CA ARG A 23 1.23 3.34 4.40
C ARG A 23 2.18 2.80 3.32
N LYS A 24 1.76 2.89 2.06
CA LYS A 24 2.61 2.62 0.88
C LYS A 24 2.80 3.89 0.05
N ASN A 25 4.05 4.16 -0.31
CA ASN A 25 4.43 5.36 -1.06
C ASN A 25 4.54 5.08 -2.56
N PHE A 26 4.18 6.08 -3.36
CA PHE A 26 4.16 5.99 -4.82
C PHE A 26 4.79 7.23 -5.43
N PHE A 27 5.67 7.03 -6.40
CA PHE A 27 6.21 8.10 -7.23
C PHE A 27 5.21 8.49 -8.33
N VAL A 28 5.05 9.79 -8.55
CA VAL A 28 4.27 10.37 -9.64
C VAL A 28 5.18 11.26 -10.48
N SER A 29 5.32 10.93 -11.77
CA SER A 29 6.27 11.58 -12.68
C SER A 29 5.78 12.88 -13.31
N LEU A 30 4.66 13.44 -12.84
CA LEU A 30 4.10 14.70 -13.36
C LEU A 30 4.76 15.89 -12.67
N ASP A 31 5.18 16.89 -13.44
CA ASP A 31 5.78 18.10 -12.89
C ASP A 31 4.70 19.09 -12.44
N MET A 32 4.60 19.33 -11.12
CA MET A 32 3.57 20.16 -10.51
C MET A 32 4.13 21.10 -9.45
N THR A 33 3.41 22.20 -9.16
CA THR A 33 3.70 22.99 -7.96
C THR A 33 3.32 22.20 -6.71
N TRP A 34 3.84 22.55 -5.54
CA TRP A 34 3.55 21.77 -4.31
C TRP A 34 2.05 21.68 -4.03
N SER A 35 1.31 22.78 -4.25
CA SER A 35 -0.14 22.83 -4.03
C SER A 35 -0.89 21.94 -5.02
N ASP A 36 -0.53 21.96 -6.30
CA ASP A 36 -1.19 21.16 -7.33
C ASP A 36 -0.88 19.66 -7.13
N ALA A 37 0.35 19.35 -6.72
CA ALA A 37 0.77 17.99 -6.37
C ALA A 37 -0.02 17.44 -5.16
N GLN A 38 -0.24 18.27 -4.14
CA GLN A 38 -1.07 17.90 -2.99
C GLN A 38 -2.51 17.61 -3.41
N GLU A 39 -3.11 18.48 -4.22
CA GLU A 39 -4.46 18.30 -4.73
C GLU A 39 -4.56 17.01 -5.56
N TYR A 40 -3.58 16.76 -6.44
CA TYR A 40 -3.49 15.52 -7.20
C TYR A 40 -3.42 14.30 -6.29
N CYS A 41 -2.56 14.30 -5.26
CA CYS A 41 -2.48 13.19 -4.32
C CYS A 41 -3.80 12.98 -3.59
N ARG A 42 -4.50 14.03 -3.16
CA ARG A 42 -5.82 13.89 -2.50
C ARG A 42 -6.94 13.42 -3.42
N MET A 43 -6.81 13.63 -4.73
CA MET A 43 -7.78 13.13 -5.71
C MET A 43 -7.57 11.67 -6.10
N HIS A 44 -6.32 11.18 -6.07
CA HIS A 44 -5.93 9.88 -6.62
C HIS A 44 -5.30 8.91 -5.60
N TYR A 45 -5.03 9.40 -4.40
CA TYR A 45 -4.38 8.73 -3.28
C TYR A 45 -4.94 9.32 -1.96
N GLU A 46 -4.22 9.19 -0.85
CA GLU A 46 -4.61 9.82 0.41
C GLU A 46 -4.09 11.29 0.49
N ASP A 47 -2.77 11.48 0.43
CA ASP A 47 -2.10 12.79 0.43
C ASP A 47 -0.64 12.64 -0.08
N LEU A 48 0.14 13.72 -0.09
CA LEU A 48 1.59 13.67 -0.31
C LEU A 48 2.27 12.84 0.78
N SER A 49 3.30 12.08 0.40
CA SER A 49 4.08 11.22 1.29
C SER A 49 4.59 11.95 2.53
N THR A 50 4.44 11.32 3.69
CA THR A 50 4.89 11.83 4.98
C THR A 50 5.94 10.90 5.60
N ILE A 51 6.97 11.49 6.22
CA ILE A 51 8.14 10.77 6.74
C ILE A 51 8.37 11.20 8.20
N ASN A 52 7.70 10.54 9.14
CA ASN A 52 7.64 10.98 10.53
C ASN A 52 8.67 10.27 11.42
N THR A 53 9.11 9.07 11.01
CA THR A 53 10.01 8.23 11.79
C THR A 53 11.14 7.65 10.94
N ALA A 54 12.17 7.09 11.60
CA ALA A 54 13.21 6.34 10.91
C ALA A 54 12.65 5.11 10.16
N TRP A 55 11.60 4.48 10.70
CA TRP A 55 10.91 3.37 10.03
C TRP A 55 10.20 3.84 8.77
N ASP A 56 9.60 5.04 8.81
CA ASP A 56 8.94 5.64 7.66
C ASP A 56 9.94 5.96 6.56
N LEU A 57 11.12 6.48 6.90
CA LEU A 57 12.16 6.78 5.93
C LEU A 57 12.67 5.50 5.24
N LEU A 58 12.90 4.43 6.02
CA LEU A 58 13.28 3.13 5.47
C LEU A 58 12.17 2.53 4.59
N LYS A 59 10.91 2.67 5.00
CA LYS A 59 9.74 2.19 4.25
C LYS A 59 9.57 2.97 2.94
N PHE A 60 9.63 4.29 3.00
CA PHE A 60 9.64 5.19 1.86
C PHE A 60 10.72 4.76 0.86
N GLY A 61 11.96 4.61 1.32
CA GLY A 61 13.08 4.21 0.45
C GLY A 61 12.91 2.83 -0.20
N ARG A 62 12.22 1.88 0.46
CA ARG A 62 11.86 0.59 -0.15
C ARG A 62 10.76 0.73 -1.20
N ASP A 63 9.72 1.50 -0.89
CA ASP A 63 8.55 1.67 -1.75
C ASP A 63 8.89 2.40 -3.06
N VAL A 64 9.81 3.37 -3.01
CA VAL A 64 10.23 4.18 -4.16
C VAL A 64 11.69 3.97 -4.54
N ARG A 65 12.21 2.75 -4.32
CA ARG A 65 13.62 2.38 -4.53
C ARG A 65 14.20 2.83 -5.87
N ASP A 66 13.43 2.68 -6.94
CA ASP A 66 13.89 2.99 -8.30
C ASP A 66 13.93 4.50 -8.58
N TYR A 67 13.43 5.32 -7.65
CA TYR A 67 13.32 6.78 -7.74
C TYR A 67 14.04 7.52 -6.61
N LEU A 68 14.94 6.84 -5.87
CA LEU A 68 15.68 7.45 -4.75
C LEU A 68 16.51 8.68 -5.15
N TYR A 69 16.97 8.73 -6.40
CA TYR A 69 17.75 9.83 -6.96
C TYR A 69 16.92 10.82 -7.79
N VAL A 70 15.59 10.76 -7.69
CA VAL A 70 14.70 11.76 -8.26
C VAL A 70 14.27 12.69 -7.13
N GLU A 71 14.49 13.99 -7.30
CA GLU A 71 14.00 14.99 -6.35
C GLU A 71 12.51 15.21 -6.60
N GLY A 72 11.69 15.14 -5.55
CA GLY A 72 10.25 15.38 -5.69
C GLY A 72 9.56 15.82 -4.41
N TRP A 73 8.37 16.42 -4.55
CA TRP A 73 7.60 16.95 -3.43
C TRP A 73 7.16 15.85 -2.44
N VAL A 74 7.19 16.21 -1.17
CA VAL A 74 6.59 15.46 -0.05
C VAL A 74 5.69 16.39 0.77
N GLY A 75 4.92 15.84 1.69
CA GLY A 75 3.84 16.59 2.36
C GLY A 75 4.28 17.68 3.34
N LEU A 76 5.58 17.91 3.54
CA LEU A 76 6.05 18.89 4.50
C LEU A 76 6.05 20.28 3.88
N SER A 77 5.34 21.20 4.53
CA SER A 77 5.35 22.62 4.19
C SER A 77 5.14 23.47 5.43
N LYS A 78 5.36 24.78 5.30
CA LYS A 78 5.05 25.77 6.34
C LYS A 78 4.42 27.01 5.73
N GLY A 79 3.64 27.76 6.50
CA GLY A 79 3.12 29.04 6.07
C GLY A 79 4.22 30.08 5.92
N SER A 80 3.93 31.15 5.17
CA SER A 80 4.86 32.26 4.95
C SER A 80 5.28 33.00 6.22
N ARG A 81 4.47 32.91 7.27
CA ARG A 81 4.70 33.52 8.58
C ARG A 81 5.19 32.53 9.62
N ASP A 82 5.27 31.25 9.26
CA ASP A 82 5.66 30.20 10.20
C ASP A 82 7.19 30.09 10.21
N PRO A 83 7.82 30.26 11.38
CA PRO A 83 9.28 30.24 11.46
C PRO A 83 9.84 28.82 11.27
N VAL A 84 9.05 27.80 11.60
CA VAL A 84 9.49 26.40 11.68
C VAL A 84 8.48 25.47 11.00
N TYR A 85 8.96 24.31 10.55
CA TYR A 85 8.13 23.21 10.08
C TYR A 85 7.63 22.38 11.27
N THR A 86 6.34 22.09 11.35
CA THR A 86 5.72 21.40 12.51
C THR A 86 4.77 20.27 12.13
N VAL A 87 4.08 20.38 10.99
CA VAL A 87 3.04 19.44 10.57
C VAL A 87 3.19 19.13 9.09
N TRP A 88 2.82 17.91 8.73
CA TRP A 88 2.68 17.50 7.33
C TRP A 88 1.29 17.84 6.79
N SER A 89 1.12 17.72 5.48
CA SER A 89 -0.14 17.95 4.78
C SER A 89 -1.28 17.05 5.23
N ASP A 90 -0.98 15.83 5.69
CA ASP A 90 -1.92 14.87 6.26
C ASP A 90 -2.31 15.18 7.73
N GLY A 91 -1.76 16.24 8.31
CA GLY A 91 -1.97 16.64 9.70
C GLY A 91 -1.10 15.89 10.73
N SER A 92 -0.28 14.94 10.30
CA SER A 92 0.67 14.26 11.18
C SER A 92 1.77 15.20 11.66
N ILE A 93 2.22 14.98 12.89
CA ILE A 93 3.25 15.82 13.53
C ILE A 93 4.61 15.47 12.95
N LEU A 94 5.38 16.50 12.59
CA LEU A 94 6.76 16.33 12.17
C LEU A 94 7.58 15.72 13.31
N GLY A 95 8.15 14.53 13.06
CA GLY A 95 9.08 13.89 13.97
C GLY A 95 10.49 14.48 13.87
N LEU A 96 11.49 13.63 13.69
CA LEU A 96 12.89 14.05 13.50
C LEU A 96 13.24 14.04 12.01
N PRO A 97 13.14 15.19 11.30
CA PRO A 97 13.44 15.26 9.88
C PRO A 97 14.93 15.06 9.60
N VAL A 98 15.23 14.30 8.55
CA VAL A 98 16.59 14.15 8.01
C VAL A 98 16.79 15.20 6.92
N TRP A 99 17.26 16.39 7.30
CA TRP A 99 17.56 17.47 6.36
C TRP A 99 18.91 17.23 5.66
N LYS A 100 18.99 17.61 4.39
CA LYS A 100 20.27 17.72 3.69
C LYS A 100 21.14 18.78 4.39
N PHE A 101 22.44 18.56 4.44
CA PHE A 101 23.36 19.53 5.03
C PHE A 101 23.18 20.93 4.40
N GLY A 102 22.98 21.94 5.24
CA GLY A 102 22.68 23.32 4.82
C GLY A 102 21.19 23.66 4.71
N TYR A 103 20.29 22.72 5.00
CA TYR A 103 18.83 22.89 5.00
C TYR A 103 18.23 22.65 6.40
N PRO A 104 17.02 23.18 6.69
CA PRO A 104 16.24 24.08 5.85
C PRO A 104 16.95 25.42 5.65
N SER A 105 16.85 25.99 4.46
CA SER A 105 17.41 27.31 4.22
C SER A 105 16.56 28.32 4.98
N ASN A 106 17.17 29.19 5.78
CA ASN A 106 16.44 30.23 6.53
C ASN A 106 15.92 31.37 5.62
N LEU A 107 15.61 31.06 4.36
CA LEU A 107 15.12 31.99 3.36
C LEU A 107 13.60 32.10 3.44
N MET A 108 13.12 33.33 3.49
CA MET A 108 11.69 33.63 3.70
C MET A 108 10.77 33.26 2.52
N SER A 109 11.32 32.71 1.42
CA SER A 109 10.56 32.28 0.24
C SER A 109 10.53 30.77 0.03
N LEU A 110 11.25 29.99 0.85
CA LEU A 110 11.27 28.53 0.76
C LEU A 110 10.39 27.95 1.88
N HIS A 111 9.29 27.33 1.46
CA HIS A 111 8.20 26.91 2.35
C HIS A 111 7.74 25.48 2.10
N CYS A 112 8.12 24.89 0.97
CA CYS A 112 7.67 23.57 0.57
C CYS A 112 8.87 22.64 0.46
N VAL A 113 8.70 21.38 0.84
CA VAL A 113 9.82 20.47 1.02
C VAL A 113 9.78 19.36 -0.01
N SER A 114 10.91 19.12 -0.65
CA SER A 114 11.16 17.93 -1.46
C SER A 114 12.00 16.92 -0.69
N VAL A 115 12.01 15.69 -1.16
CA VAL A 115 12.97 14.66 -0.77
C VAL A 115 13.88 14.35 -1.95
N TYR A 116 15.18 14.22 -1.69
CA TYR A 116 16.17 13.74 -2.66
C TYR A 116 17.18 12.86 -1.92
N ASN A 117 17.41 11.63 -2.39
CA ASN A 117 18.32 10.68 -1.76
C ASN A 117 18.04 10.52 -0.24
N MET A 118 16.76 10.42 0.13
CA MET A 118 16.28 10.29 1.52
C MET A 118 16.55 11.50 2.43
N GLU A 119 17.01 12.63 1.88
CA GLU A 119 17.21 13.88 2.61
C GLU A 119 16.18 14.93 2.19
N LEU A 120 15.71 15.72 3.16
CA LEU A 120 14.75 16.80 2.94
C LEU A 120 15.46 18.08 2.50
N ILE A 121 14.84 18.80 1.56
CA ILE A 121 15.33 20.06 0.99
C ILE A 121 14.15 21.01 0.86
N ASP A 122 14.28 22.25 1.33
CA ASP A 122 13.23 23.25 1.14
C ASP A 122 13.41 24.06 -0.15
N HIS A 123 12.28 24.35 -0.77
CA HIS A 123 12.18 25.00 -2.08
C HIS A 123 11.06 26.03 -2.11
N ASN A 124 11.07 26.84 -3.16
CA ASN A 124 9.96 27.69 -3.51
C ASN A 124 8.80 26.80 -3.98
N CYS A 125 7.64 26.92 -3.35
CA CYS A 125 6.45 26.12 -3.64
C CYS A 125 5.97 26.19 -5.09
N LYS A 126 6.40 27.20 -5.86
CA LYS A 126 6.07 27.38 -7.29
C LYS A 126 7.01 26.63 -8.24
N LYS A 127 8.09 26.00 -7.73
CA LYS A 127 8.94 25.12 -8.53
C LYS A 127 8.10 23.93 -9.02
N LEU A 128 8.24 23.60 -10.29
CA LEU A 128 7.64 22.39 -10.87
C LEU A 128 8.59 21.22 -10.65
N MET A 129 8.09 20.11 -10.10
CA MET A 129 8.85 18.88 -9.92
C MET A 129 7.89 17.68 -9.80
N PRO A 130 8.38 16.44 -9.99
CA PRO A 130 7.60 15.26 -9.66
C PRO A 130 7.35 15.17 -8.16
N PHE A 131 6.53 14.24 -7.73
CA PHE A 131 6.10 14.17 -6.34
C PHE A 131 5.77 12.76 -5.89
N PHE A 132 5.71 12.59 -4.57
CA PHE A 132 5.42 11.32 -3.93
C PHE A 132 4.11 11.41 -3.18
N CYS A 133 3.19 10.50 -3.49
CA CYS A 133 1.93 10.33 -2.75
C CYS A 133 2.00 9.09 -1.87
N TYR A 134 1.16 9.03 -0.84
CA TYR A 134 0.94 7.78 -0.10
C TYR A 134 -0.52 7.36 -0.11
N LEU A 135 -0.72 6.10 0.23
CA LEU A 135 -2.03 5.50 0.42
C LEU A 135 -1.98 4.45 1.54
N TRP A 136 -3.09 4.26 2.25
CA TRP A 136 -3.31 3.16 3.17
C TRP A 136 -3.71 1.89 2.42
N VAL A 137 -2.89 0.84 2.50
CA VAL A 137 -3.12 -0.42 1.78
C VAL A 137 -3.03 -1.62 2.74
N PRO A 138 -3.70 -2.75 2.45
CA PRO A 138 -3.56 -3.95 3.25
C PRO A 138 -2.09 -4.37 3.40
N PRO A 139 -1.68 -4.82 4.59
CA PRO A 139 -0.32 -5.28 4.79
C PRO A 139 -0.18 -6.60 4.03
N MET A 140 0.69 -6.61 3.02
CA MET A 140 0.92 -7.78 2.17
C MET A 140 2.40 -8.08 2.03
N VAL A 141 2.71 -9.34 1.74
CA VAL A 141 4.06 -9.83 1.53
C VAL A 141 4.13 -10.80 0.35
N LEU A 142 5.19 -10.67 -0.45
CA LEU A 142 5.57 -11.67 -1.42
C LEU A 142 6.35 -12.78 -0.73
N VAL A 143 5.84 -14.00 -0.81
CA VAL A 143 6.56 -15.20 -0.36
C VAL A 143 7.22 -15.87 -1.55
N GLU A 144 8.56 -15.85 -1.56
CA GLU A 144 9.37 -16.38 -2.66
C GLU A 144 9.58 -17.91 -2.63
N MET A 145 8.62 -18.65 -2.07
CA MET A 145 8.57 -20.11 -2.12
C MET A 145 7.78 -20.57 -3.34
N MET A 146 8.09 -21.75 -3.90
CA MET A 146 7.35 -22.31 -5.02
C MET A 146 6.40 -23.40 -4.52
N LEU A 147 5.16 -23.03 -4.24
CA LEU A 147 4.15 -23.91 -3.66
C LEU A 147 2.92 -24.02 -4.58
N THR A 148 2.20 -25.14 -4.47
CA THR A 148 0.85 -25.28 -5.06
C THR A 148 -0.12 -24.30 -4.38
N TRP A 149 -1.30 -24.09 -4.98
CA TRP A 149 -2.26 -23.14 -4.43
C TRP A 149 -2.70 -23.53 -3.01
N GLU A 150 -3.02 -24.82 -2.79
CA GLU A 150 -3.42 -25.33 -1.48
C GLU A 150 -2.27 -25.27 -0.44
N GLU A 151 -1.03 -25.56 -0.84
CA GLU A 151 0.15 -25.42 0.04
C GLU A 151 0.41 -23.94 0.40
N ALA A 152 0.26 -23.02 -0.56
CA ALA A 152 0.42 -21.59 -0.36
C ALA A 152 -0.66 -21.04 0.57
N LEU A 153 -1.92 -21.45 0.39
CA LEU A 153 -3.03 -21.10 1.29
C LEU A 153 -2.73 -21.53 2.73
N GLN A 154 -2.32 -22.79 2.91
CA GLN A 154 -2.00 -23.31 4.23
C GLN A 154 -0.81 -22.57 4.85
N TYR A 155 0.20 -22.24 4.05
CA TYR A 155 1.36 -21.47 4.52
C TYR A 155 0.94 -20.07 5.00
N CYS A 156 0.17 -19.33 4.19
CA CYS A 156 -0.29 -17.99 4.56
C CYS A 156 -1.12 -18.02 5.84
N ARG A 157 -2.03 -18.98 6.02
CA ARG A 157 -2.85 -19.10 7.25
C ARG A 157 -2.07 -19.51 8.49
N THR A 158 -0.92 -20.17 8.31
CA THR A 158 -0.07 -20.58 9.43
C THR A 158 0.93 -19.48 9.83
N SER A 159 1.47 -18.75 8.85
CA SER A 159 2.55 -17.78 9.05
C SER A 159 2.12 -16.32 8.99
N TYR A 160 0.93 -16.04 8.46
CA TYR A 160 0.31 -14.73 8.27
C TYR A 160 -1.21 -14.86 8.53
N THR A 161 -2.05 -14.02 7.91
CA THR A 161 -3.51 -14.11 8.03
C THR A 161 -4.13 -15.02 6.96
N ASP A 162 -3.96 -14.73 5.66
CA ASP A 162 -4.48 -15.55 4.55
C ASP A 162 -3.75 -15.22 3.23
N LEU A 163 -4.11 -15.91 2.13
CA LEU A 163 -3.78 -15.46 0.77
C LEU A 163 -4.51 -14.14 0.47
N ILE A 164 -3.87 -13.26 -0.29
CA ILE A 164 -4.41 -11.93 -0.60
C ILE A 164 -5.70 -11.97 -1.42
N SER A 165 -6.66 -11.12 -1.04
CA SER A 165 -7.74 -10.64 -1.88
C SER A 165 -7.36 -9.30 -2.52
N VAL A 166 -7.79 -9.07 -3.76
CA VAL A 166 -7.54 -7.81 -4.47
C VAL A 166 -8.88 -7.23 -4.86
N THR A 167 -9.39 -6.29 -4.07
CA THR A 167 -10.77 -5.82 -4.15
C THR A 167 -10.90 -4.38 -4.65
N THR A 168 -9.81 -3.62 -4.57
CA THR A 168 -9.72 -2.21 -4.96
C THR A 168 -8.62 -1.98 -5.99
N ASP A 169 -8.65 -0.83 -6.68
CA ASP A 169 -7.59 -0.44 -7.62
C ASP A 169 -6.25 -0.24 -6.90
N GLU A 170 -6.34 0.16 -5.63
CA GLU A 170 -5.25 0.33 -4.68
C GLU A 170 -4.58 -1.00 -4.30
N ASP A 171 -5.38 -2.03 -4.02
CA ASP A 171 -4.89 -3.39 -3.79
C ASP A 171 -4.18 -3.92 -5.03
N LEU A 172 -4.73 -3.65 -6.22
CA LEU A 172 -4.19 -4.11 -7.49
C LEU A 172 -2.83 -3.45 -7.75
N LYS A 173 -2.74 -2.13 -7.59
CA LYS A 173 -1.49 -1.39 -7.73
C LYS A 173 -0.42 -1.87 -6.74
N SER A 174 -0.84 -2.14 -5.50
CA SER A 174 0.05 -2.65 -4.46
C SER A 174 0.52 -4.07 -4.76
N SER A 175 -0.36 -4.97 -5.15
CA SER A 175 -0.08 -6.35 -5.53
C SER A 175 0.87 -6.42 -6.74
N LYS A 176 0.64 -5.57 -7.75
CA LYS A 176 1.52 -5.41 -8.91
C LYS A 176 2.94 -5.01 -8.51
N SER A 177 3.06 -3.95 -7.71
CA SER A 177 4.35 -3.46 -7.22
C SER A 177 5.06 -4.51 -6.37
N THR A 178 4.35 -5.17 -5.45
CA THR A 178 4.93 -6.18 -4.54
C THR A 178 5.35 -7.45 -5.30
N SER A 179 4.61 -7.85 -6.34
CA SER A 179 4.93 -9.03 -7.14
C SER A 179 6.03 -8.80 -8.19
N MET A 180 6.47 -7.56 -8.42
CA MET A 180 7.51 -7.25 -9.43
C MET A 180 8.85 -7.93 -9.15
N SER A 181 9.18 -8.19 -7.88
CA SER A 181 10.38 -8.94 -7.48
C SER A 181 10.18 -10.46 -7.44
N SER A 182 9.04 -10.97 -7.91
CA SER A 182 8.77 -12.41 -7.95
C SER A 182 9.74 -13.14 -8.87
N LYS A 183 10.15 -14.34 -8.44
CA LYS A 183 10.95 -15.27 -9.24
C LYS A 183 10.11 -16.06 -10.24
N THR A 184 8.79 -16.01 -10.11
CA THR A 184 7.84 -16.68 -11.00
C THR A 184 7.09 -15.66 -11.83
N SER A 185 6.73 -16.04 -13.06
CA SER A 185 5.97 -15.14 -13.97
C SER A 185 4.59 -14.74 -13.44
N ARG A 186 4.10 -15.45 -12.43
CA ARG A 186 2.79 -15.33 -11.80
C ARG A 186 2.94 -15.51 -10.30
N VAL A 187 2.01 -14.97 -9.55
CA VAL A 187 1.89 -15.19 -8.11
C VAL A 187 0.51 -15.69 -7.74
N TRP A 188 0.41 -16.64 -6.81
CA TRP A 188 -0.88 -17.05 -6.27
C TRP A 188 -1.51 -15.94 -5.44
N THR A 189 -2.84 -15.91 -5.52
CA THR A 189 -3.73 -15.05 -4.75
C THR A 189 -4.82 -15.93 -4.12
N GLY A 190 -5.66 -15.36 -3.27
CA GLY A 190 -6.77 -16.07 -2.61
C GLY A 190 -7.93 -16.44 -3.54
N LEU A 191 -7.82 -16.16 -4.84
CA LEU A 191 -8.91 -16.33 -5.79
C LEU A 191 -9.11 -17.80 -6.17
N ARG A 192 -10.33 -18.31 -6.00
CA ARG A 192 -10.68 -19.71 -6.26
C ARG A 192 -11.99 -19.81 -7.03
N PHE A 193 -12.07 -20.76 -7.95
CA PHE A 193 -13.33 -21.18 -8.56
C PHE A 193 -13.85 -22.46 -7.90
N MET A 194 -15.01 -22.37 -7.25
CA MET A 194 -15.73 -23.49 -6.63
C MET A 194 -17.22 -23.14 -6.57
N ASP A 195 -18.08 -24.15 -6.60
CA ASP A 195 -19.55 -23.99 -6.59
C ASP A 195 -20.04 -22.99 -7.65
N ASP A 196 -19.58 -23.21 -8.88
CA ASP A 196 -19.92 -22.46 -10.10
C ASP A 196 -19.66 -20.94 -10.03
N SER A 197 -18.79 -20.49 -9.13
CA SER A 197 -18.43 -19.09 -8.99
C SER A 197 -16.97 -18.86 -8.58
N TRP A 198 -16.45 -17.67 -8.90
CA TRP A 198 -15.20 -17.18 -8.37
C TRP A 198 -15.42 -16.47 -7.04
N PHE A 199 -14.56 -16.71 -6.06
CA PHE A 199 -14.56 -16.00 -4.79
C PHE A 199 -13.14 -15.88 -4.22
N TRP A 200 -12.96 -14.90 -3.33
CA TRP A 200 -11.80 -14.82 -2.48
C TRP A 200 -11.97 -15.76 -1.29
N VAL A 201 -10.99 -16.63 -1.05
CA VAL A 201 -11.02 -17.66 0.00
C VAL A 201 -11.10 -17.08 1.43
N ASN A 202 -10.74 -15.81 1.59
CA ASN A 202 -10.89 -15.04 2.83
C ASN A 202 -12.26 -14.36 2.98
N GLN A 203 -13.20 -14.61 2.05
CA GLN A 203 -14.58 -14.11 2.04
C GLN A 203 -14.73 -12.61 1.71
N ASP A 204 -13.66 -11.96 1.26
CA ASP A 204 -13.76 -10.60 0.76
C ASP A 204 -14.63 -10.52 -0.51
N PRO A 205 -15.30 -9.38 -0.75
CA PRO A 205 -16.10 -9.19 -1.94
C PRO A 205 -15.24 -9.32 -3.21
N LEU A 206 -15.76 -9.99 -4.24
CA LEU A 206 -15.01 -10.31 -5.46
C LEU A 206 -14.47 -9.07 -6.20
N GLY A 207 -15.07 -7.90 -5.98
CA GLY A 207 -14.78 -6.70 -6.78
C GLY A 207 -15.14 -6.93 -8.25
N ASN A 208 -14.46 -6.22 -9.15
CA ASN A 208 -14.73 -6.28 -10.59
C ASN A 208 -13.65 -7.10 -11.33
N LEU A 209 -13.79 -8.42 -11.38
CA LEU A 209 -12.84 -9.34 -12.05
C LEU A 209 -13.34 -9.76 -13.44
N THR A 210 -13.44 -8.81 -14.36
CA THR A 210 -14.02 -9.00 -15.71
C THR A 210 -13.18 -9.88 -16.65
N SER A 211 -11.95 -10.25 -16.30
CA SER A 211 -11.01 -10.95 -17.17
C SER A 211 -10.98 -12.48 -17.00
N LEU A 212 -11.74 -13.05 -16.05
CA LEU A 212 -11.72 -14.48 -15.77
C LEU A 212 -12.87 -15.23 -16.45
N PRO A 213 -12.65 -16.50 -16.85
CA PRO A 213 -13.70 -17.30 -17.47
C PRO A 213 -14.83 -17.59 -16.48
N LEU A 214 -16.08 -17.51 -16.95
CA LEU A 214 -17.27 -17.86 -16.16
C LEU A 214 -17.27 -19.33 -15.71
N CYS A 215 -16.74 -20.23 -16.55
CA CYS A 215 -16.68 -21.66 -16.28
C CYS A 215 -15.30 -22.23 -16.66
N PRO A 216 -14.27 -22.08 -15.80
CA PRO A 216 -12.97 -22.67 -16.03
C PRO A 216 -13.00 -24.20 -16.05
N VAL A 217 -12.35 -24.78 -17.06
CA VAL A 217 -12.11 -26.22 -17.15
C VAL A 217 -11.18 -26.69 -16.03
N ASN A 218 -11.44 -27.88 -15.48
CA ASN A 218 -10.54 -28.54 -14.53
C ASN A 218 -9.19 -28.85 -15.23
N PRO A 219 -8.01 -28.58 -14.63
CA PRO A 219 -7.74 -28.10 -13.26
C PRO A 219 -7.55 -26.59 -13.09
N TYR A 220 -7.88 -25.78 -14.09
CA TYR A 220 -7.57 -24.34 -14.15
C TYR A 220 -8.51 -23.47 -13.30
N ARG A 221 -8.64 -23.79 -12.02
CA ARG A 221 -9.63 -23.22 -11.09
C ARG A 221 -9.01 -22.38 -9.97
N CYS A 222 -7.74 -22.02 -10.08
CA CYS A 222 -7.03 -21.16 -9.14
C CYS A 222 -6.61 -19.86 -9.84
N GLY A 223 -6.84 -18.72 -9.19
CA GLY A 223 -6.54 -17.41 -9.75
C GLY A 223 -5.15 -16.92 -9.37
N ALA A 224 -4.42 -16.44 -10.37
CA ALA A 224 -3.09 -15.88 -10.23
C ALA A 224 -3.01 -14.49 -10.88
N LEU A 225 -2.17 -13.63 -10.31
CA LEU A 225 -1.80 -12.35 -10.90
C LEU A 225 -0.48 -12.51 -11.65
N LYS A 226 -0.37 -11.99 -12.88
CA LYS A 226 0.94 -11.88 -13.54
C LYS A 226 1.85 -10.93 -12.76
N ALA A 227 3.06 -11.40 -12.46
CA ALA A 227 4.02 -10.61 -11.68
C ALA A 227 4.29 -9.25 -12.36
N GLY A 228 4.11 -8.16 -11.62
CA GLY A 228 4.32 -6.80 -12.12
C GLY A 228 3.28 -6.30 -13.14
N GLN A 229 2.18 -7.02 -13.36
CA GLN A 229 1.12 -6.65 -14.32
C GLN A 229 -0.27 -6.72 -13.71
N ASP A 230 -1.21 -6.00 -14.31
CA ASP A 230 -2.62 -5.95 -13.88
C ASP A 230 -3.46 -6.97 -14.67
N VAL A 231 -2.92 -8.19 -14.81
CA VAL A 231 -3.50 -9.25 -15.65
C VAL A 231 -3.77 -10.48 -14.80
N TRP A 232 -5.05 -10.83 -14.69
CA TRP A 232 -5.54 -12.03 -14.01
C TRP A 232 -5.52 -13.23 -14.94
N GLU A 233 -5.14 -14.39 -14.41
CA GLU A 233 -5.22 -15.66 -15.12
C GLU A 233 -5.72 -16.77 -14.21
N ASN A 234 -6.53 -17.67 -14.78
CA ASN A 234 -6.84 -18.95 -14.14
C ASN A 234 -5.75 -19.98 -14.49
N ARG A 235 -5.28 -20.72 -13.49
CA ARG A 235 -4.14 -21.65 -13.58
C ARG A 235 -4.49 -22.99 -12.94
N ASP A 236 -3.75 -24.03 -13.33
CA ASP A 236 -3.81 -25.32 -12.66
C ASP A 236 -3.29 -25.16 -11.23
N CYS A 237 -4.13 -25.51 -10.25
CA CYS A 237 -3.84 -25.35 -8.83
C CYS A 237 -2.59 -26.12 -8.37
N ASN A 238 -2.19 -27.15 -9.11
CA ASN A 238 -0.99 -27.94 -8.84
C ASN A 238 0.30 -27.30 -9.38
N GLU A 239 0.21 -26.19 -10.11
CA GLU A 239 1.40 -25.41 -10.48
C GLU A 239 2.07 -24.83 -9.24
N LYS A 240 3.40 -24.79 -9.25
CA LYS A 240 4.18 -24.22 -8.16
C LYS A 240 4.66 -22.82 -8.52
N MET A 241 4.25 -21.82 -7.74
CA MET A 241 4.69 -20.44 -7.93
C MET A 241 4.82 -19.69 -6.60
N ASN A 242 5.42 -18.50 -6.65
CA ASN A 242 5.39 -17.56 -5.53
C ASN A 242 3.97 -17.09 -5.26
N PHE A 243 3.74 -16.48 -4.11
CA PHE A 243 2.39 -16.14 -3.68
C PHE A 243 2.38 -14.94 -2.75
N LEU A 244 1.24 -14.27 -2.68
CA LEU A 244 1.03 -13.08 -1.87
C LEU A 244 0.18 -13.44 -0.65
N CYS A 245 0.71 -13.22 0.55
CA CYS A 245 -0.05 -13.32 1.80
C CYS A 245 -0.41 -11.92 2.32
N ILE A 246 -1.49 -11.84 3.08
CA ILE A 246 -1.84 -10.67 3.91
C ILE A 246 -1.46 -10.93 5.37
N TYR A 247 -0.97 -9.89 6.06
CA TYR A 247 -0.67 -9.95 7.50
C TYR A 247 -1.93 -9.94 8.34
#